data_AF-A0A1F3CCG8-F1
#
_entry.id   AF-A0A1F3CCG8-F1
#
_cell.length_a   1.000
_cell.length_b   1.000
_cell.length_c   1.000
_cell.angle_alpha   90.00
_cell.angle_beta   90.00
_cell.angle_gamma   90.00
#
_symmetry.space_group_name_H-M   'P 1'
#
loop_
_entity.id
_entity.type
_entity.pdbx_description
1 polymer ?
#
loop_
_entity_poly.entity_id
_entity_poly.type
_entity_poly.pdbx_seq_one_letter_code
_entity_poly.pdbx_strand_id
1 'polypeptide(L)'
;MSEASAVRFGHDSEAEFARLLDFYGIRWEHEPRSFPLAWDAEGRVIESFSPDFYLPDLDLYIELTTLKQSLVTRKNRKLRRIRELYPSIRVKIFYGRDYRNLLAKYDMQASAAR
;
A
#
# COMPACT_ATOMS: atom_id res chain seq x y z
N MET A 1 -16.59 -6.87 -15.51
CA MET A 1 -15.45 -7.70 -15.05
C MET A 1 -14.60 -6.82 -14.16
N SER A 2 -14.21 -7.29 -12.97
CA SER A 2 -13.44 -6.46 -12.04
C SER A 2 -11.96 -6.40 -12.47
N GLU A 3 -11.32 -5.25 -12.30
CA GLU A 3 -9.92 -5.00 -12.70
C GLU A 3 -8.97 -5.97 -11.99
N ALA A 4 -9.31 -6.40 -10.77
CA ALA A 4 -8.57 -7.40 -10.01
C ALA A 4 -8.48 -8.77 -10.70
N SER A 5 -9.41 -9.13 -11.58
CA SER A 5 -9.35 -10.43 -12.28
C SER A 5 -8.27 -10.51 -13.36
N ALA A 6 -7.72 -9.38 -13.80
CA ALA A 6 -6.67 -9.30 -14.82
C ALA A 6 -5.25 -9.20 -14.24
N VAL A 7 -5.11 -8.94 -12.93
CA VAL A 7 -3.82 -8.72 -12.27
C VAL A 7 -3.32 -10.01 -11.61
N ARG A 8 -2.03 -10.31 -11.79
CA ARG A 8 -1.36 -11.42 -11.12
C ARG A 8 -0.74 -10.94 -9.81
N PHE A 9 -1.45 -11.16 -8.71
CA PHE A 9 -1.00 -10.78 -7.37
C PHE A 9 0.10 -11.69 -6.82
N GLY A 10 0.98 -11.11 -5.98
CA GLY A 10 2.05 -11.85 -5.30
C GLY A 10 1.56 -12.64 -4.08
N HIS A 11 0.43 -12.22 -3.49
CA HIS A 11 -0.16 -12.85 -2.31
C HIS A 11 -1.70 -12.77 -2.32
N ASP A 12 -2.38 -13.77 -1.74
CA ASP A 12 -3.85 -13.84 -1.72
C ASP A 12 -4.51 -12.60 -1.09
N SER A 13 -3.84 -11.97 -0.13
CA SER A 13 -4.33 -10.75 0.54
C SER A 13 -4.38 -9.53 -0.38
N GLU A 14 -3.48 -9.43 -1.37
CA GLU A 14 -3.53 -8.37 -2.37
C GLU A 14 -4.74 -8.56 -3.27
N ALA A 15 -4.97 -9.79 -3.74
CA ALA A 15 -6.12 -10.12 -4.57
C ALA A 15 -7.44 -9.86 -3.83
N GLU A 16 -7.52 -10.19 -2.55
CA GLU A 16 -8.67 -9.91 -1.71
C GLU A 16 -8.89 -8.40 -1.52
N PHE A 17 -7.84 -7.65 -1.26
CA PHE A 17 -7.91 -6.20 -1.10
C PHE A 17 -8.32 -5.49 -2.39
N ALA A 18 -7.76 -5.89 -3.54
CA ALA A 18 -8.13 -5.37 -4.85
C ALA A 18 -9.61 -5.60 -5.17
N ARG A 19 -10.14 -6.82 -4.92
CA ARG A 19 -11.57 -7.10 -5.08
C ARG A 19 -12.44 -6.23 -4.17
N LEU A 20 -11.96 -5.92 -2.97
CA LEU A 20 -12.68 -5.04 -2.06
C LEU A 20 -12.71 -3.59 -2.56
N LEU A 21 -11.58 -3.09 -3.07
CA LEU A 21 -11.51 -1.77 -3.70
C LEU A 21 -12.45 -1.67 -4.92
N ASP A 22 -12.43 -2.70 -5.77
CA ASP A 22 -13.35 -2.82 -6.92
C ASP A 22 -14.82 -2.80 -6.46
N PHE A 23 -15.15 -3.55 -5.41
CA PHE A 23 -16.51 -3.60 -4.86
C PHE A 23 -17.01 -2.22 -4.39
N TYR A 24 -16.11 -1.41 -3.81
CA TYR A 24 -16.42 -0.04 -3.38
C TYR A 24 -16.23 1.01 -4.49
N GLY A 25 -15.82 0.61 -5.70
CA GLY A 25 -15.55 1.54 -6.81
C GLY A 25 -14.37 2.48 -6.55
N ILE A 26 -13.44 2.11 -5.66
CA ILE A 26 -12.24 2.89 -5.37
C ILE A 26 -11.21 2.60 -6.46
N ARG A 27 -10.70 3.63 -7.14
CA ARG A 27 -9.63 3.45 -8.13
C ARG A 27 -8.32 3.04 -7.47
N TRP A 28 -7.61 2.10 -8.08
CA TRP A 28 -6.34 1.61 -7.57
C TRP A 28 -5.38 1.19 -8.67
N GLU A 29 -4.10 1.18 -8.34
CA GLU A 29 -3.01 0.68 -9.18
C GLU A 29 -2.18 -0.32 -8.36
N HIS A 30 -1.82 -1.47 -8.94
CA HIS A 30 -0.96 -2.49 -8.29
C HIS A 30 0.51 -2.22 -8.60
N GLU A 31 1.35 -2.29 -7.55
CA GLU A 31 2.80 -2.01 -7.61
C GLU A 31 3.17 -0.78 -8.49
N PRO A 32 2.54 0.38 -8.27
CA PRO A 32 2.55 1.52 -9.19
C PRO A 32 3.94 2.14 -9.36
N ARG A 33 4.78 2.03 -8.32
CA ARG A 33 6.11 2.63 -8.31
C ARG A 33 7.02 1.97 -7.27
N SER A 34 8.32 2.01 -7.53
CA SER A 34 9.36 1.67 -6.56
C SER A 34 10.14 2.91 -6.13
N PHE A 35 10.41 3.04 -4.83
CA PHE A 35 11.15 4.13 -4.19
C PHE A 35 12.51 3.63 -3.70
N PRO A 36 13.63 4.12 -4.26
CA PRO A 36 14.97 3.84 -3.74
C PRO A 36 15.15 4.32 -2.29
N LEU A 37 15.70 3.49 -1.41
CA LEU A 37 15.90 3.79 0.01
C LEU A 37 17.36 3.82 0.44
N ALA A 38 18.21 3.08 -0.27
CA ALA A 38 19.64 3.03 -0.03
C ALA A 38 20.39 2.79 -1.34
N TRP A 39 21.62 3.30 -1.39
CA TRP A 39 22.53 3.20 -2.52
C TRP A 39 23.91 2.72 -2.05
N ASP A 40 24.66 2.05 -2.92
CA ASP A 40 26.07 1.74 -2.68
C ASP A 40 27.01 2.92 -3.02
N ALA A 41 28.32 2.72 -2.90
CA ALA A 41 29.32 3.73 -3.17
C ALA A 41 29.35 4.18 -4.64
N GLU A 42 28.88 3.34 -5.55
CA GLU A 42 28.78 3.62 -6.98
C GLU A 42 27.42 4.26 -7.36
N GLY A 43 26.56 4.52 -6.37
CA GLY A 43 25.24 5.13 -6.57
C GLY A 43 24.18 4.16 -7.11
N ARG A 44 24.40 2.84 -7.04
CA ARG A 44 23.41 1.84 -7.43
C ARG A 44 22.44 1.58 -6.30
N VAL A 45 21.15 1.44 -6.61
CA VAL A 45 20.10 1.16 -5.62
C VAL A 45 20.27 -0.24 -5.04
N ILE A 46 20.45 -0.34 -3.72
CA ILE A 46 20.61 -1.62 -3.00
C ILE A 46 19.41 -1.97 -2.12
N GLU A 47 18.57 -0.99 -1.80
CA GLU A 47 17.30 -1.22 -1.12
C GLU A 47 16.24 -0.30 -1.71
N SER A 48 15.06 -0.84 -1.99
CA SER A 48 13.89 -0.10 -2.42
C SER A 48 12.66 -0.47 -1.58
N PHE A 49 11.65 0.38 -1.66
CA PHE A 49 10.31 0.15 -1.15
C PHE A 49 9.31 0.30 -2.28
N SER A 50 8.47 -0.72 -2.46
CA SER A 50 7.50 -0.81 -3.54
C SER A 50 6.17 -1.10 -2.88
N PRO A 51 5.30 -0.09 -2.69
CA PRO A 51 3.99 -0.29 -2.10
C PRO A 51 3.12 -1.18 -2.96
N ASP A 52 2.33 -2.02 -2.31
CA ASP A 52 1.44 -2.98 -2.98
C ASP A 52 0.36 -2.27 -3.83
N PHE A 53 -0.18 -1.13 -3.34
CA PHE A 53 -1.18 -0.36 -4.07
C PHE A 53 -0.96 1.16 -4.00
N TYR A 54 -1.51 1.88 -4.98
CA TYR A 54 -1.78 3.32 -4.91
C TYR A 54 -3.25 3.59 -5.17
N LEU A 55 -3.82 4.53 -4.42
CA LEU A 55 -5.19 5.00 -4.56
C LEU A 55 -5.16 6.45 -5.09
N PRO A 56 -5.32 6.66 -6.42
CA PRO A 56 -5.10 7.97 -7.04
C PRO A 56 -6.02 9.07 -6.49
N ASP A 57 -7.29 8.76 -6.23
CA ASP A 57 -8.27 9.72 -5.71
C ASP A 57 -7.94 10.23 -4.30
N LEU A 58 -7.19 9.44 -3.55
CA LEU A 58 -6.76 9.75 -2.19
C LEU A 58 -5.31 10.17 -2.13
N ASP A 59 -4.56 10.14 -3.24
CA ASP A 59 -3.11 10.27 -3.33
C ASP A 59 -2.39 9.54 -2.16
N LEU A 60 -2.63 8.23 -2.09
CA LEU A 60 -2.24 7.40 -0.95
C LEU A 60 -1.69 6.06 -1.40
N TYR A 61 -0.49 5.71 -0.94
CA TYR A 61 0.10 4.39 -1.11
C TYR A 61 -0.26 3.46 0.05
N ILE A 62 -0.54 2.21 -0.28
CA ILE A 62 -0.93 1.16 0.66
C ILE A 62 0.10 0.05 0.64
N GLU A 63 0.50 -0.39 1.82
CA GLU A 63 1.32 -1.58 2.04
C GLU A 63 0.52 -2.58 2.89
N LEU A 64 0.25 -3.77 2.36
CA LEU A 64 -0.33 -4.87 3.11
C LEU A 64 0.73 -5.56 3.95
N THR A 65 0.38 -5.93 5.18
CA THR A 65 1.27 -6.73 6.03
C THR A 65 0.53 -7.84 6.75
N THR A 66 1.19 -8.99 6.85
CA THR A 66 0.85 -10.06 7.78
C THR A 66 1.78 -9.89 8.98
N LEU A 67 1.25 -9.84 10.20
CA LEU A 67 1.97 -9.46 11.44
C LEU A 67 3.05 -10.46 11.92
N LYS A 68 3.76 -11.16 11.02
CA LYS A 68 4.92 -11.97 11.42
C LYS A 68 5.98 -11.02 11.99
N GLN A 69 6.22 -11.09 13.30
CA GLN A 69 7.04 -10.13 14.06
C GLN A 69 8.43 -9.93 13.45
N SER A 70 9.03 -10.98 12.87
CA SER A 70 10.30 -10.92 12.15
C SER A 70 10.29 -10.02 10.91
N LEU A 71 9.15 -9.89 10.22
CA LEU A 71 8.98 -9.04 9.04
C LEU A 71 8.69 -7.58 9.41
N VAL A 72 8.11 -7.33 10.58
CA VAL A 72 7.71 -5.99 11.04
C VAL A 72 8.93 -5.07 11.23
N THR A 73 10.04 -5.57 11.76
CA THR A 73 11.24 -4.75 11.98
C THR A 73 11.82 -4.20 10.67
N ARG A 74 11.93 -5.04 9.63
CA ARG A 74 12.44 -4.62 8.32
C ARG A 74 11.48 -3.65 7.63
N LYS A 75 10.17 -3.93 7.66
CA LYS A 75 9.16 -3.02 7.09
C LYS A 75 9.16 -1.67 7.79
N ASN A 76 9.24 -1.64 9.13
CA ASN A 76 9.33 -0.39 9.89
C ASN A 76 10.59 0.41 9.56
N ARG A 77 11.74 -0.24 9.36
CA ARG A 77 12.95 0.45 8.90
C ARG A 77 12.73 1.12 7.54
N LYS A 78 12.18 0.38 6.57
CA LYS A 78 11.89 0.93 5.23
C LYS A 78 10.91 2.10 5.29
N LEU A 79 9.87 2.02 6.11
CA LEU A 79 8.88 3.09 6.25
C LEU A 79 9.43 4.34 6.93
N ARG A 80 10.30 4.18 7.93
CA ARG A 80 11.06 5.33 8.47
C ARG A 80 11.89 5.97 7.36
N ARG A 81 12.57 5.16 6.56
CA ARG A 81 13.40 5.66 5.46
C ARG A 81 12.60 6.36 4.36
N ILE A 82 11.41 5.87 4.03
CA ILE A 82 10.46 6.57 3.15
C ILE A 82 10.10 7.93 3.72
N ARG A 83 9.76 8.02 5.01
CA ARG A 83 9.39 9.30 5.64
C ARG A 83 10.54 10.31 5.64
N GLU A 84 11.77 9.81 5.77
CA GLU A 84 12.99 10.64 5.72
C GLU A 84 13.30 11.14 4.30
N LEU A 85 13.28 10.25 3.31
CA LEU A 85 13.68 10.56 1.93
C LEU A 85 12.57 11.17 1.08
N TYR A 86 11.32 10.82 1.38
CA TYR A 86 10.13 11.18 0.61
C TYR A 86 9.01 11.69 1.53
N PRO A 87 9.19 12.83 2.21
CA PRO A 87 8.27 13.31 3.23
C PRO A 87 6.88 13.69 2.69
N SER A 88 6.76 13.99 1.39
CA SER A 88 5.48 14.27 0.73
C SER A 88 4.68 13.01 0.40
N ILE A 89 5.30 11.83 0.43
CA ILE A 89 4.65 10.58 0.05
C ILE A 89 3.86 10.04 1.23
N ARG A 90 2.55 9.88 1.03
CA ARG A 90 1.65 9.31 2.03
C ARG A 90 1.59 7.81 1.86
N VAL A 91 2.04 7.08 2.88
CA VAL A 91 1.99 5.61 2.94
C VAL A 91 1.23 5.15 4.18
N LYS A 92 0.29 4.22 4.02
CA LYS A 92 -0.38 3.53 5.13
C LYS A 92 -0.13 2.04 5.08
N ILE A 93 0.15 1.46 6.25
CA ILE A 93 0.22 0.02 6.41
C ILE A 93 -1.16 -0.50 6.79
N PHE A 94 -1.59 -1.55 6.11
CA PHE A 94 -2.82 -2.24 6.42
C PHE A 94 -2.55 -3.69 6.79
N TYR A 95 -3.17 -4.13 7.87
CA TYR A 95 -3.18 -5.52 8.24
C TYR A 95 -4.24 -6.24 7.42
N GLY A 96 -3.90 -7.43 6.90
CA GLY A 96 -4.79 -8.19 6.03
C GLY A 96 -6.20 -8.48 6.60
N ARG A 97 -6.39 -8.37 7.92
CA ARG A 97 -7.71 -8.50 8.56
C ARG A 97 -8.35 -7.15 8.95
N ASP A 98 -7.56 -6.09 9.11
CA ASP A 98 -8.04 -4.82 9.67
C ASP A 98 -8.54 -3.84 8.61
N TYR A 99 -8.15 -4.03 7.34
CA TYR A 99 -8.57 -3.11 6.27
C TYR A 99 -10.08 -3.06 6.05
N ARG A 100 -10.80 -4.16 6.35
CA ARG A 100 -12.28 -4.20 6.25
C ARG A 100 -12.93 -3.18 7.19
N ASN A 101 -12.40 -3.01 8.40
CA ASN A 101 -12.91 -2.05 9.38
C ASN A 101 -12.55 -0.61 9.05
N LEU A 102 -11.39 -0.37 8.42
CA LEU A 102 -10.99 0.98 8.06
C LEU A 102 -11.81 1.50 6.87
N LEU A 103 -12.08 0.67 5.87
CA LEU A 103 -12.92 1.05 4.73
C LEU A 103 -14.35 1.40 5.18
N ALA A 104 -14.90 0.66 6.15
CA ALA A 104 -16.18 0.99 6.77
C ALA A 104 -16.17 2.35 7.51
N LYS A 105 -15.03 2.77 8.08
CA LYS A 105 -14.88 4.11 8.70
C LYS A 105 -14.76 5.23 7.67
N TYR A 106 -14.11 4.96 6.54
CA TYR A 106 -14.01 5.93 5.44
C TYR A 106 -15.36 6.16 4.74
N ASP A 107 -16.20 5.14 4.65
CA ASP A 107 -17.60 5.26 4.20
C ASP A 107 -18.37 6.30 5.03
N MET A 108 -18.23 6.27 6.36
CA MET A 108 -18.84 7.26 7.25
C MET A 108 -18.32 8.69 7.03
N GLN A 109 -17.06 8.87 6.67
CA GLN A 109 -16.47 10.19 6.44
C GLN A 109 -16.77 10.75 5.03
N ALA A 110 -16.75 9.90 4.00
CA ALA A 110 -17.11 10.29 2.64
C ALA A 110 -18.60 10.64 2.53
N SER A 111 -19.46 9.95 3.29
CA SER A 111 -20.90 10.23 3.38
C SER A 111 -21.22 11.49 4.19
N ALA A 112 -20.40 11.82 5.21
CA ALA A 112 -20.58 13.01 6.03
C ALA A 112 -20.06 14.31 5.40
N ALA A 113 -19.30 14.22 4.31
CA ALA A 113 -18.77 15.36 3.56
C ALA A 113 -19.66 15.76 2.35
N ARG A 114 -20.88 15.21 2.25
CA ARG A 114 -21.87 15.52 1.21
C ARG A 114 -23.03 16.34 1.76
#